data_AF-A0A7W0FDL7-F1
#
_entry.id   AF-A0A7W0FDL7-F1
#
_cell.length_a   1.000
_cell.length_b   1.000
_cell.length_c   1.000
_cell.angle_alpha   90.00
_cell.angle_beta   90.00
_cell.angle_gamma   90.00
#
_symmetry.space_group_name_H-M   'P 1'
#
loop_
_entity.id
_entity.type
_entity.pdbx_description
1 polymer ?
#
loop_
_entity_poly.entity_id
_entity_poly.type
_entity_poly.pdbx_seq_one_letter_code
_entity_poly.pdbx_strand_id
1 'polypeptide(L)'
;KTKKAVKIDRDVTQATIIIGHLGISRDNPDYYAVSVMNYILGSGGFSSRLMQKIRDELGLAYDVRSFFTTSKEKGLFQAEVQTKNESANTATEEILKQIEKIREEKVSDEELSGAKDYLTGSFPRRLDTSRKIADFLATVEFYNLGLDYAEKYVSFINAVTKEDVQRVAGKYLDAENFVLIVVANQKKAELKY
;
A
#
# COMPACT_ATOMS: atom_id res chain seq x y z
N LYS A 1 9.65 -9.32 18.68
CA LYS A 1 9.32 -8.12 17.89
C LYS A 1 10.60 -7.63 17.24
N THR A 2 10.69 -7.56 15.91
CA THR A 2 11.95 -7.19 15.22
C THR A 2 11.76 -5.88 14.47
N LYS A 3 12.04 -4.76 15.14
CA LYS A 3 12.18 -3.46 14.49
C LYS A 3 13.62 -3.36 13.99
N LYS A 4 13.82 -3.41 12.67
CA LYS A 4 15.15 -3.23 12.08
C LYS A 4 15.17 -1.91 11.32
N ALA A 5 15.85 -0.91 11.88
CA ALA A 5 16.11 0.35 11.21
C ALA A 5 17.49 0.31 10.52
N VAL A 6 17.51 0.63 9.23
CA VAL A 6 18.72 0.81 8.41
C VAL A 6 18.80 2.28 8.02
N LYS A 7 19.74 3.00 8.63
CA LYS A 7 19.99 4.42 8.37
C LYS A 7 21.20 4.56 7.44
N ILE A 8 20.99 5.17 6.29
CA ILE A 8 22.02 5.42 5.27
C ILE A 8 22.26 6.92 5.22
N ASP A 9 23.45 7.34 5.63
CA ASP A 9 23.83 8.75 5.61
C ASP A 9 24.29 9.19 4.22
N ARG A 10 23.62 10.22 3.71
CA ARG A 10 23.88 10.85 2.41
C ARG A 10 23.64 12.35 2.53
N ASP A 11 24.49 13.13 1.89
CA ASP A 11 24.28 14.57 1.80
C ASP A 11 23.22 14.88 0.72
N VAL A 12 21.96 14.74 1.11
CA VAL A 12 20.78 14.96 0.26
C VAL A 12 19.82 15.94 0.94
N THR A 13 19.06 16.67 0.12
CA THR A 13 18.09 17.67 0.60
C THR A 13 16.77 17.06 1.09
N GLN A 14 16.45 15.85 0.66
CA GLN A 14 15.25 15.11 1.04
C GLN A 14 15.59 13.73 1.61
N ALA A 15 14.84 13.32 2.63
CA ALA A 15 14.87 11.96 3.14
C ALA A 15 13.97 11.06 2.30
N THR A 16 14.47 9.90 1.90
CA THR A 16 13.68 8.80 1.33
C THR A 16 13.48 7.74 2.40
N ILE A 17 12.21 7.44 2.69
CA ILE A 17 11.81 6.55 3.77
C ILE A 17 11.02 5.40 3.16
N ILE A 18 11.42 4.18 3.51
CA ILE A 18 10.75 2.94 3.12
C ILE A 18 10.45 2.14 4.38
N ILE A 19 9.20 1.79 4.58
CA ILE A 19 8.72 0.90 5.65
C ILE A 19 8.15 -0.33 4.98
N GLY A 20 8.56 -1.53 5.38
CA GLY A 20 8.02 -2.73 4.78
C GLY A 20 8.18 -3.99 5.61
N HIS A 21 7.40 -5.00 5.23
CA HIS A 21 7.42 -6.34 5.80
C HIS A 21 6.95 -7.36 4.76
N LEU A 22 6.94 -8.65 5.11
CA LEU A 22 6.40 -9.69 4.23
C LEU A 22 4.91 -9.41 3.96
N GLY A 23 4.52 -9.48 2.69
CA GLY A 23 3.15 -9.32 2.23
C GLY A 23 2.45 -10.66 2.04
N ILE A 24 1.66 -10.75 0.97
CA ILE A 24 0.89 -11.94 0.61
C ILE A 24 1.40 -12.54 -0.71
N SER A 25 1.11 -13.82 -0.92
CA SER A 25 1.20 -14.46 -2.23
C SER A 25 -0.04 -14.13 -3.07
N ARG A 26 0.05 -14.34 -4.38
CA ARG A 26 -1.02 -14.02 -5.32
C ARG A 26 -2.26 -14.92 -5.19
N ASP A 27 -2.06 -16.16 -4.75
CA ASP A 27 -3.10 -17.17 -4.52
C ASP A 27 -3.78 -17.04 -3.15
N ASN A 28 -3.38 -16.05 -2.35
CA ASN A 28 -3.99 -15.82 -1.05
C ASN A 28 -5.51 -15.53 -1.21
N PRO A 29 -6.39 -16.22 -0.46
CA PRO A 29 -7.84 -16.04 -0.57
C PRO A 29 -8.31 -14.61 -0.22
N ASP A 30 -7.52 -13.87 0.53
CA ASP A 30 -7.79 -12.48 0.92
C ASP A 30 -7.27 -11.45 -0.10
N TYR A 31 -6.73 -11.87 -1.25
CA TYR A 31 -6.05 -10.97 -2.21
C TYR A 31 -6.87 -9.74 -2.60
N TYR A 32 -8.17 -9.91 -2.89
CA TYR A 32 -9.03 -8.80 -3.30
C TYR A 32 -9.37 -7.87 -2.15
N ALA A 33 -9.60 -8.41 -0.94
CA ALA A 33 -9.78 -7.61 0.25
C ALA A 33 -8.52 -6.80 0.58
N VAL A 34 -7.33 -7.39 0.44
CA VAL A 34 -6.04 -6.68 0.59
C VAL A 34 -5.85 -5.61 -0.48
N SER A 35 -6.29 -5.86 -1.72
CA SER A 35 -6.21 -4.88 -2.81
C SER A 35 -7.09 -3.65 -2.53
N VAL A 36 -8.32 -3.86 -2.07
CA VAL A 36 -9.24 -2.78 -1.67
C VAL A 36 -8.70 -2.03 -0.44
N MET A 37 -8.24 -2.76 0.58
CA MET A 37 -7.65 -2.17 1.77
C MET A 37 -6.42 -1.30 1.44
N ASN A 38 -5.51 -1.78 0.60
CA ASN A 38 -4.32 -1.01 0.22
C ASN A 38 -4.66 0.22 -0.63
N TYR A 39 -5.71 0.15 -1.45
CA TYR A 39 -6.20 1.34 -2.16
C TYR A 39 -6.58 2.45 -1.19
N ILE A 40 -7.35 2.12 -0.17
CA ILE A 40 -7.78 3.06 0.87
C ILE A 40 -6.57 3.57 1.67
N LEU A 41 -5.64 2.68 2.03
CA LEU A 41 -4.46 3.05 2.81
C LEU A 41 -3.54 4.01 2.04
N GLY A 42 -3.10 3.63 0.84
CA GLY A 42 -1.99 4.35 0.18
C GLY A 42 -1.82 4.20 -1.32
N SER A 43 -2.48 3.27 -2.02
CA SER A 43 -2.38 3.20 -3.50
C SER A 43 -3.44 4.00 -4.23
N GLY A 44 -4.42 4.58 -3.54
CA GLY A 44 -5.50 5.39 -4.12
C GLY A 44 -5.14 6.83 -4.48
N GLY A 45 -3.85 7.19 -4.48
CA GLY A 45 -3.40 8.56 -4.70
C GLY A 45 -4.04 9.52 -3.71
N PHE A 46 -4.54 10.67 -4.19
CA PHE A 46 -5.18 11.71 -3.37
C PHE A 46 -6.39 11.24 -2.54
N SER A 47 -7.02 10.13 -2.91
CA SER A 47 -8.13 9.56 -2.13
C SER A 47 -7.67 8.69 -0.95
N SER A 48 -6.37 8.36 -0.87
CA SER A 48 -5.84 7.47 0.16
C SER A 48 -5.55 8.20 1.48
N ARG A 49 -5.68 7.48 2.60
CA ARG A 49 -5.42 8.00 3.94
C ARG A 49 -4.01 8.55 4.11
N LEU A 50 -3.01 7.87 3.55
CA LEU A 50 -1.62 8.35 3.61
C LEU A 50 -1.44 9.70 2.91
N MET A 51 -1.97 9.85 1.70
CA MET A 51 -1.89 11.12 0.97
C MET A 51 -2.66 12.24 1.68
N GLN A 52 -3.90 11.99 2.10
CA GLN A 52 -4.69 12.98 2.84
C GLN A 52 -3.94 13.43 4.10
N LYS A 53 -3.40 12.49 4.88
CA LYS A 53 -2.76 12.85 6.14
C LYS A 53 -1.42 13.56 5.95
N ILE A 54 -0.51 12.98 5.18
CA ILE A 54 0.89 13.40 5.15
C ILE A 54 1.10 14.55 4.16
N ARG A 55 0.40 14.53 3.03
CA ARG A 55 0.51 15.56 2.00
C ARG A 55 -0.51 16.68 2.22
N ASP A 56 -1.79 16.35 2.34
CA ASP A 56 -2.83 17.40 2.31
C ASP A 56 -2.96 18.12 3.66
N GLU A 57 -3.03 17.39 4.77
CA GLU A 57 -3.16 17.99 6.11
C GLU A 57 -1.83 18.54 6.66
N LEU A 58 -0.74 17.76 6.54
CA LEU A 58 0.54 18.09 7.18
C LEU A 58 1.56 18.76 6.24
N GLY A 59 1.36 18.70 4.92
CA GLY A 59 2.26 19.34 3.94
C GLY A 59 3.70 18.79 3.97
N LEU A 60 3.92 17.55 4.42
CA LEU A 60 5.26 17.00 4.64
C LEU A 60 5.88 16.44 3.37
N ALA A 61 5.08 15.92 2.45
CA ALA A 61 5.55 15.22 1.26
C ALA A 61 4.72 15.58 0.03
N TYR A 62 5.34 15.50 -1.14
CA TYR A 62 4.63 15.65 -2.41
C TYR A 62 3.87 14.37 -2.79
N ASP A 63 4.46 13.21 -2.50
CA ASP A 63 3.89 11.89 -2.73
C ASP A 63 4.20 10.97 -1.54
N VAL A 64 3.24 10.13 -1.21
CA VAL A 64 3.35 9.03 -0.26
C VAL A 64 2.41 7.94 -0.72
N ARG A 65 2.88 6.69 -0.70
CA ARG A 65 2.09 5.57 -1.20
C ARG A 65 2.42 4.28 -0.50
N SER A 66 1.50 3.31 -0.61
CA SER A 66 1.72 1.94 -0.20
C SER A 66 1.34 0.96 -1.29
N PHE A 67 2.02 -0.18 -1.33
CA PHE A 67 1.71 -1.24 -2.27
C PHE A 67 2.03 -2.62 -1.69
N PHE A 68 1.28 -3.61 -2.16
CA PHE A 68 1.61 -5.02 -2.01
C PHE A 68 2.17 -5.52 -3.34
N THR A 69 3.40 -6.00 -3.32
CA THR A 69 3.88 -6.88 -4.39
C THR A 69 3.39 -8.28 -4.11
N THR A 70 2.93 -8.99 -5.14
CA THR A 70 2.49 -10.37 -5.01
C THR A 70 3.20 -11.23 -6.04
N SER A 71 3.50 -12.46 -5.65
CA SER A 71 4.22 -13.45 -6.45
C SER A 71 3.65 -14.83 -6.12
N LYS A 72 4.26 -15.91 -6.64
CA LYS A 72 3.89 -17.27 -6.22
C LYS A 72 4.17 -17.47 -4.74
N GLU A 73 5.32 -16.98 -4.28
CA GLU A 73 5.63 -16.83 -2.87
C GLU A 73 5.13 -15.49 -2.32
N LYS A 74 5.16 -15.35 -0.99
CA LYS A 74 4.84 -14.08 -0.33
C LYS A 74 5.73 -12.96 -0.86
N GLY A 75 5.10 -11.93 -1.42
CA GLY A 75 5.79 -10.71 -1.79
C GLY A 75 6.00 -9.79 -0.58
N LEU A 76 5.99 -8.49 -0.82
CA LEU A 76 6.25 -7.47 0.20
C LEU A 76 5.07 -6.52 0.31
N PHE A 77 4.78 -6.08 1.54
CA PHE A 77 4.14 -4.81 1.77
C PHE A 77 5.20 -3.73 1.90
N GLN A 78 4.98 -2.58 1.27
CA GLN A 78 5.84 -1.42 1.41
C GLN A 78 5.01 -0.15 1.43
N ALA A 79 5.36 0.78 2.32
CA ALA A 79 4.98 2.18 2.27
C ALA A 79 6.23 3.04 2.05
N GLU A 80 6.13 4.04 1.19
CA GLU A 80 7.25 4.91 0.83
C GLU A 80 6.85 6.38 0.77
N VAL A 81 7.77 7.24 1.21
CA VAL A 81 7.59 8.69 1.23
C VAL A 81 8.93 9.39 1.01
N GLN A 82 8.88 10.54 0.33
CA GLN A 82 9.99 11.49 0.29
C GLN A 82 9.58 12.81 0.94
N THR A 83 10.38 13.28 1.88
CA THR A 83 10.09 14.48 2.68
C THR A 83 11.38 15.26 2.97
N LYS A 84 11.28 16.44 3.58
CA LYS A 84 12.45 17.17 4.09
C LYS A 84 13.14 16.32 5.17
N ASN A 85 14.46 16.42 5.30
CA ASN A 85 15.17 15.64 6.31
C ASN A 85 14.58 15.86 7.70
N GLU A 86 14.33 17.10 8.08
CA GLU A 86 13.80 17.53 9.38
C GLU A 86 12.39 16.97 9.67
N SER A 87 11.65 16.57 8.64
CA SER A 87 10.31 15.98 8.73
C SER A 87 10.31 14.45 8.75
N ALA A 88 11.48 13.80 8.60
CA ALA A 88 11.58 12.37 8.38
C ALA A 88 10.99 11.53 9.54
N ASN A 89 11.29 11.89 10.78
CA ASN A 89 10.76 11.18 11.94
C ASN A 89 9.22 11.30 12.01
N THR A 90 8.69 12.51 11.83
CA THR A 90 7.24 12.76 11.83
C THR A 90 6.51 12.02 10.72
N ALA A 91 7.05 12.02 9.50
CA ALA A 91 6.45 11.29 8.38
C ALA A 91 6.43 9.77 8.65
N THR A 92 7.50 9.23 9.23
CA THR A 92 7.58 7.81 9.63
C THR A 92 6.51 7.46 10.66
N GLU A 93 6.38 8.28 11.71
CA GLU A 93 5.38 8.10 12.77
C GLU A 93 3.94 8.15 12.22
N GLU A 94 3.66 9.09 11.32
CA GLU A 94 2.32 9.21 10.73
C GLU A 94 1.98 8.06 9.79
N ILE A 95 2.94 7.49 9.03
CA ILE A 95 2.71 6.27 8.25
C ILE A 95 2.29 5.12 9.19
N LEU A 96 3.07 4.87 10.24
CA LEU A 96 2.79 3.79 11.20
C LEU A 96 1.45 4.01 11.91
N LYS A 97 1.11 5.24 12.24
CA LYS A 97 -0.18 5.60 12.84
C LYS A 97 -1.35 5.33 11.90
N GLN A 98 -1.23 5.64 10.60
CA GLN A 98 -2.28 5.32 9.63
C GLN A 98 -2.42 3.81 9.42
N ILE A 99 -1.31 3.07 9.46
CA ILE A 99 -1.32 1.61 9.45
C ILE A 99 -2.08 1.08 10.67
N GLU A 100 -1.82 1.56 11.88
CA GLU A 100 -2.57 1.13 13.07
C GLU A 100 -4.05 1.52 12.99
N LYS A 101 -4.36 2.75 12.57
CA LYS A 101 -5.75 3.20 12.43
C LYS A 101 -6.59 2.32 11.50
N ILE A 102 -6.07 1.92 10.34
CA ILE A 102 -6.85 1.04 9.43
C ILE A 102 -6.99 -0.39 9.97
N ARG A 103 -6.12 -0.82 10.91
CA ARG A 103 -6.27 -2.10 11.62
C ARG A 103 -7.35 -2.04 12.70
N GLU A 104 -7.44 -0.92 13.41
CA GLU A 104 -8.30 -0.75 14.58
C GLU A 104 -9.70 -0.22 14.23
N GLU A 105 -9.80 0.64 13.21
CA GLU A 105 -11.04 1.34 12.85
C GLU A 105 -11.59 0.83 11.51
N LYS A 106 -12.91 0.65 11.44
CA LYS A 106 -13.57 0.35 10.16
C LYS A 106 -13.46 1.53 9.20
N VAL A 107 -13.30 1.23 7.92
CA VAL A 107 -13.35 2.23 6.85
C VAL A 107 -14.76 2.79 6.67
N SER A 108 -14.87 4.02 6.18
CA SER A 108 -16.15 4.66 5.89
C SER A 108 -16.84 4.03 4.66
N ASP A 109 -18.13 4.33 4.46
CA ASP A 109 -18.84 3.85 3.26
C ASP A 109 -18.25 4.48 1.99
N GLU A 110 -17.85 5.75 2.09
CA GLU A 110 -17.25 6.54 1.02
C GLU A 110 -15.86 6.03 0.65
N GLU A 111 -15.04 5.67 1.63
CA GLU A 111 -13.73 5.04 1.38
C GLU A 111 -13.89 3.71 0.64
N LEU A 112 -14.83 2.86 1.10
CA LEU A 112 -15.06 1.56 0.49
C LEU A 112 -15.65 1.68 -0.91
N SER A 113 -16.67 2.51 -1.11
CA SER A 113 -17.29 2.72 -2.43
C SER A 113 -16.29 3.33 -3.40
N GLY A 114 -15.56 4.38 -3.00
CA GLY A 114 -14.54 5.01 -3.83
C GLY A 114 -13.43 4.04 -4.26
N ALA A 115 -13.01 3.14 -3.36
CA ALA A 115 -12.05 2.09 -3.69
C ALA A 115 -12.59 1.08 -4.72
N LYS A 116 -13.83 0.62 -4.52
CA LYS A 116 -14.49 -0.32 -5.45
C LYS A 116 -14.69 0.31 -6.83
N ASP A 117 -15.20 1.54 -6.87
CA ASP A 117 -15.47 2.27 -8.10
C ASP A 117 -14.19 2.49 -8.90
N TYR A 118 -13.10 2.89 -8.24
CA TYR A 118 -11.81 3.03 -8.91
C TYR A 118 -11.27 1.70 -9.42
N LEU A 119 -11.23 0.67 -8.57
CA LEU A 119 -10.59 -0.61 -8.92
C LEU A 119 -11.35 -1.33 -10.04
N THR A 120 -12.69 -1.25 -10.05
CA THR A 120 -13.53 -1.82 -11.10
C THR A 120 -13.52 -0.94 -12.36
N GLY A 121 -13.71 0.37 -12.22
CA GLY A 121 -13.74 1.32 -13.35
C GLY A 121 -12.40 1.48 -14.06
N SER A 122 -11.27 1.26 -13.37
CA SER A 122 -9.94 1.28 -13.98
C SER A 122 -9.55 -0.03 -14.66
N PHE A 123 -10.26 -1.13 -14.40
CA PHE A 123 -9.91 -2.45 -14.93
C PHE A 123 -9.89 -2.52 -16.46
N PRO A 124 -10.85 -1.94 -17.22
CA PRO A 124 -10.80 -1.96 -18.69
C PRO A 124 -9.52 -1.32 -19.27
N ARG A 125 -8.94 -0.32 -18.58
CA ARG A 125 -7.66 0.30 -18.99
C ARG A 125 -6.46 -0.64 -18.88
N ARG A 126 -6.60 -1.78 -18.23
CA ARG A 126 -5.61 -2.87 -18.23
C ARG A 126 -5.67 -3.70 -19.52
N LEU A 127 -6.66 -3.46 -20.39
CA LEU A 127 -6.91 -4.25 -21.59
C LEU A 127 -7.01 -3.37 -22.86
N ASP A 128 -6.60 -2.10 -22.79
CA ASP A 128 -6.78 -1.11 -23.86
C ASP A 128 -5.74 -1.17 -25.00
N THR A 129 -4.68 -1.97 -24.85
CA THR A 129 -3.60 -2.13 -25.83
C THR A 129 -3.18 -3.59 -25.91
N SER A 130 -2.74 -4.04 -27.09
CA SER A 130 -2.34 -5.43 -27.32
C SER A 130 -1.26 -5.91 -26.34
N ARG A 131 -0.31 -5.03 -25.99
CA ARG A 131 0.72 -5.35 -24.98
C ARG A 131 0.11 -5.60 -23.61
N LYS A 132 -0.79 -4.74 -23.12
CA LYS A 132 -1.40 -4.94 -21.80
C LYS A 132 -2.31 -6.17 -21.76
N ILE A 133 -2.99 -6.48 -22.87
CA ILE A 133 -3.77 -7.73 -23.01
C ILE A 133 -2.83 -8.94 -22.89
N ALA A 134 -1.70 -8.94 -23.59
CA ALA A 134 -0.71 -10.02 -23.49
C ALA A 134 -0.16 -10.17 -22.05
N ASP A 135 0.21 -9.06 -21.40
CA ASP A 135 0.68 -9.03 -20.01
C ASP A 135 -0.38 -9.59 -19.04
N PHE A 136 -1.66 -9.24 -19.27
CA PHE A 136 -2.79 -9.73 -18.48
C PHE A 136 -3.01 -11.24 -18.66
N LEU A 137 -3.04 -11.74 -19.90
CA LEU A 137 -3.23 -13.18 -20.17
C LEU A 137 -2.07 -14.02 -19.62
N ALA A 138 -0.83 -13.53 -19.74
CA ALA A 138 0.33 -14.16 -19.14
C ALA A 138 0.20 -14.23 -17.61
N THR A 139 -0.31 -13.17 -16.98
CA THR A 139 -0.58 -13.14 -15.53
C THR A 139 -1.67 -14.14 -15.14
N VAL A 140 -2.75 -14.21 -15.90
CA VAL A 140 -3.87 -15.15 -15.67
C VAL A 140 -3.37 -16.59 -15.70
N GLU A 141 -2.61 -16.95 -16.73
CA GLU A 141 -2.06 -18.29 -16.88
C GLU A 141 -1.01 -18.60 -15.80
N PHE A 142 -0.05 -17.70 -15.58
CA PHE A 142 1.05 -17.92 -14.64
C PHE A 142 0.59 -18.16 -13.19
N TYR A 143 -0.51 -17.50 -12.80
CA TYR A 143 -1.12 -17.63 -11.47
C TYR A 143 -2.37 -18.52 -11.45
N ASN A 144 -2.70 -19.19 -12.56
CA ASN A 144 -3.86 -20.09 -12.69
C ASN A 144 -5.18 -19.46 -12.21
N LEU A 145 -5.47 -18.23 -12.69
CA LEU A 145 -6.63 -17.45 -12.23
C LEU A 145 -7.96 -17.86 -12.90
N GLY A 146 -7.89 -18.69 -13.94
CA GLY A 146 -9.03 -19.07 -14.79
C GLY A 146 -9.23 -18.12 -15.97
N LEU A 147 -9.68 -18.66 -17.11
CA LEU A 147 -9.88 -17.87 -18.34
C LEU A 147 -11.01 -16.84 -18.21
N ASP A 148 -11.96 -17.07 -17.29
CA ASP A 148 -13.07 -16.18 -16.97
C ASP A 148 -12.69 -15.07 -15.96
N TYR A 149 -11.39 -14.95 -15.65
CA TYR A 149 -10.91 -14.01 -14.64
C TYR A 149 -11.26 -12.55 -14.95
N ALA A 150 -11.23 -12.16 -16.23
CA ALA A 150 -11.60 -10.80 -16.64
C ALA A 150 -13.07 -10.48 -16.33
N GLU A 151 -13.97 -11.44 -16.51
CA GLU A 151 -15.40 -11.27 -16.21
C GLU A 151 -15.67 -11.28 -14.70
N LYS A 152 -14.93 -12.11 -13.94
CA LYS A 152 -15.11 -12.25 -12.49
C LYS A 152 -14.44 -11.17 -11.66
N TYR A 153 -13.42 -10.48 -12.18
CA TYR A 153 -12.65 -9.51 -11.39
C TYR A 153 -13.54 -8.47 -10.69
N VAL A 154 -14.54 -7.93 -11.40
CA VAL A 154 -15.46 -6.92 -10.84
C VAL A 154 -16.27 -7.48 -9.68
N SER A 155 -16.75 -8.72 -9.77
CA SER A 155 -17.52 -9.35 -8.70
C SER A 155 -16.65 -9.63 -7.46
N PHE A 156 -15.39 -10.01 -7.65
CA PHE A 156 -14.44 -10.20 -6.54
C PHE A 156 -14.19 -8.91 -5.76
N ILE A 157 -14.01 -7.78 -6.44
CA ILE A 157 -13.84 -6.47 -5.78
C ILE A 157 -15.14 -6.03 -5.09
N ASN A 158 -16.28 -6.18 -5.76
CA ASN A 158 -17.57 -5.75 -5.21
C ASN A 158 -18.03 -6.56 -4.00
N ALA A 159 -17.60 -7.82 -3.89
CA ALA A 159 -17.88 -8.69 -2.76
C ALA A 159 -17.18 -8.26 -1.45
N VAL A 160 -16.12 -7.45 -1.51
CA VAL A 160 -15.34 -7.04 -0.33
C VAL A 160 -16.19 -6.17 0.61
N THR A 161 -16.24 -6.53 1.88
CA THR A 161 -16.96 -5.77 2.92
C THR A 161 -16.03 -4.88 3.75
N LYS A 162 -16.59 -3.97 4.57
CA LYS A 162 -15.80 -3.19 5.54
C LYS A 162 -15.14 -4.09 6.58
N GLU A 163 -15.84 -5.14 6.97
CA GLU A 163 -15.37 -6.17 7.89
C GLU A 163 -14.18 -6.91 7.30
N ASP A 164 -14.22 -7.24 6.00
CA ASP A 164 -13.08 -7.84 5.32
C ASP A 164 -11.87 -6.90 5.32
N VAL A 165 -12.07 -5.62 4.99
CA VAL A 165 -10.99 -4.61 4.99
C VAL A 165 -10.31 -4.52 6.36
N GLN A 166 -11.09 -4.38 7.43
CA GLN A 166 -10.55 -4.31 8.79
C GLN A 166 -9.84 -5.61 9.19
N ARG A 167 -10.45 -6.77 8.89
CA ARG A 167 -9.87 -8.09 9.16
C ARG A 167 -8.53 -8.29 8.47
N VAL A 168 -8.43 -7.95 7.18
CA VAL A 168 -7.19 -8.14 6.42
C VAL A 168 -6.14 -7.10 6.78
N ALA A 169 -6.52 -5.87 7.14
CA ALA A 169 -5.61 -4.89 7.72
C ALA A 169 -4.99 -5.46 9.01
N GLY A 170 -5.81 -5.93 9.96
CA GLY A 170 -5.33 -6.53 11.21
C GLY A 170 -4.44 -7.76 11.02
N LYS A 171 -4.74 -8.58 10.00
CA LYS A 171 -4.03 -9.83 9.69
C LYS A 171 -2.71 -9.65 8.94
N TYR A 172 -2.65 -8.70 8.01
CA TYR A 172 -1.53 -8.59 7.06
C TYR A 172 -0.68 -7.33 7.20
N LEU A 173 -1.14 -6.29 7.88
CA LEU A 173 -0.32 -5.13 8.18
C LEU A 173 0.31 -5.26 9.57
N ASP A 174 1.55 -4.81 9.70
CA ASP A 174 2.28 -4.84 10.95
C ASP A 174 3.03 -3.51 11.19
N ALA A 175 2.58 -2.70 12.15
CA ALA A 175 3.27 -1.48 12.56
C ALA A 175 4.24 -1.70 13.74
N GLU A 176 4.54 -2.95 14.12
CA GLU A 176 5.53 -3.29 15.15
C GLU A 176 6.70 -4.12 14.62
N ASN A 177 6.50 -4.98 13.61
CA ASN A 177 7.50 -5.84 12.99
C ASN A 177 7.71 -5.46 11.53
N PHE A 178 8.47 -4.39 11.34
CA PHE A 178 8.81 -3.87 10.02
C PHE A 178 10.31 -3.63 9.91
N VAL A 179 10.78 -3.59 8.67
CA VAL A 179 12.07 -3.02 8.30
C VAL A 179 11.83 -1.58 7.89
N LEU A 180 12.59 -0.67 8.51
CA LEU A 180 12.65 0.74 8.16
C LEU A 180 13.98 1.01 7.47
N ILE A 181 13.94 1.56 6.26
CA ILE A 181 15.12 2.03 5.55
C ILE A 181 14.97 3.54 5.37
N VAL A 182 16.00 4.29 5.78
CA VAL A 182 16.03 5.74 5.55
C VAL A 182 17.35 6.17 4.93
N VAL A 183 17.25 6.79 3.77
CA VAL A 183 18.36 7.49 3.10
C VAL A 183 18.14 8.98 3.28
N ALA A 184 19.00 9.65 4.04
CA ALA A 184 18.83 11.04 4.44
C ALA A 184 20.17 11.64 4.89
N ASN A 185 20.19 12.96 5.08
CA ASN A 185 21.18 13.58 5.97
C ASN A 185 20.79 13.22 7.41
N GLN A 186 21.48 12.24 8.00
CA GLN A 186 21.04 11.62 9.26
C GLN A 186 21.13 12.58 10.46
N LYS A 187 22.00 13.59 10.38
CA LYS A 187 22.09 14.66 11.40
C LYS A 187 20.84 15.53 11.43
N LYS A 188 20.24 15.78 10.27
CA LYS A 188 19.00 16.57 10.15
C LYS A 188 17.74 15.74 10.37
N ALA A 189 17.79 14.44 10.06
CA ALA A 189 16.63 13.57 10.12
C ALA A 189 16.21 13.14 11.53
N GLU A 190 17.17 13.09 12.47
CA GLU A 190 16.95 12.83 13.90
C GLU A 190 15.97 11.68 14.22
N LEU A 191 16.06 10.59 13.45
CA LEU A 191 15.14 9.45 13.59
C LEU A 191 15.29 8.72 14.92
N LYS A 192 14.15 8.51 15.61
CA LYS A 192 14.04 7.85 16.92
C LYS A 192 13.98 6.31 16.87
N TYR A 193 14.15 5.71 15.68
CA TYR A 193 14.07 4.26 15.42
C TYR A 193 15.43 3.56 15.38
#